data_AF-A0A3A9SVE8-F1
#
_entry.id   AF-A0A3A9SVE8-F1
#
_cell.length_a   1.000
_cell.length_b   1.000
_cell.length_c   1.000
_cell.angle_alpha   90.00
_cell.angle_beta   90.00
_cell.angle_gamma   90.00
#
_symmetry.space_group_name_H-M   'P 1'
#
loop_
_entity.id
_entity.type
_entity.pdbx_description
1 polymer ?
#
loop_
_entity_poly.entity_id
_entity_poly.type
_entity_poly.pdbx_seq_one_letter_code
_entity_poly.pdbx_strand_id
1 'polypeptide(L)'
;MIYYIADCHFFHNALNEKMDKRGFKSCEEMNEYMIRKWNDKVTRADTVVILGDLSLGKVDETNELVNKLKGKLCLITGNHDKYVNSPDFDRDRFEWIDNYRVITDSQKKVVCCHYPIPFYDGQYRKRHNGDPKTYMLYGHVHDTRDEVLMKKIIEMIGSTPYYPIGSEHESTIPCNMINCFCMRSDYTPLTLSEWIKL
;
A
#
# COMPACT_ATOMS: atom_id res chain seq x y z
N MET A 1 15.22 2.35 5.85
CA MET A 1 13.86 2.90 6.03
C MET A 1 12.84 1.88 5.53
N ILE A 2 11.57 1.98 5.95
CA ILE A 2 10.46 1.20 5.35
C ILE A 2 9.59 2.16 4.55
N TYR A 3 9.33 1.81 3.29
CA TYR A 3 8.44 2.53 2.37
C TYR A 3 7.26 1.67 1.98
N TYR A 4 6.15 2.31 1.61
CA TYR A 4 4.91 1.66 1.21
C TYR A 4 4.38 2.28 -0.08
N ILE A 5 3.80 1.45 -0.94
CA ILE A 5 3.15 1.86 -2.19
C ILE A 5 2.21 0.75 -2.66
N ALA A 6 1.11 1.09 -3.32
CA ALA A 6 0.13 0.14 -3.84
C ALA A 6 -0.17 0.41 -5.32
N ASP A 7 -0.70 -0.60 -6.01
CA ASP A 7 -1.35 -0.48 -7.33
C ASP A 7 -0.45 0.14 -8.41
N CYS A 8 0.82 -0.24 -8.40
CA CYS A 8 1.79 0.25 -9.38
C CYS A 8 1.38 -0.14 -10.80
N HIS A 9 0.87 -1.36 -10.98
CA HIS A 9 0.39 -1.87 -12.26
C HIS A 9 1.34 -1.57 -13.44
N PHE A 10 2.62 -1.88 -13.27
CA PHE A 10 3.57 -1.86 -14.37
C PHE A 10 3.06 -2.71 -15.54
N PHE A 11 3.30 -2.26 -16.77
CA PHE A 11 2.84 -2.90 -18.01
C PHE A 11 1.31 -2.93 -18.21
N HIS A 12 0.53 -2.13 -17.47
CA HIS A 12 -0.93 -2.08 -17.63
C HIS A 12 -1.41 -0.87 -18.45
N ASN A 13 -1.41 -1.00 -19.78
CA ASN A 13 -1.75 0.11 -20.69
C ASN A 13 -3.17 0.69 -20.48
N ALA A 14 -4.14 -0.14 -20.08
CA ALA A 14 -5.52 0.31 -19.89
C ALA A 14 -5.69 1.35 -18.76
N LEU A 15 -4.79 1.37 -17.77
CA LEU A 15 -4.81 2.38 -16.71
C LEU A 15 -4.51 3.78 -17.21
N ASN A 16 -3.75 3.87 -18.30
CA ASN A 16 -3.29 5.14 -18.81
C ASN A 16 -4.42 5.95 -19.47
N GLU A 17 -5.33 5.26 -20.17
CA GLU A 17 -6.38 5.90 -20.98
C GLU A 17 -7.80 5.66 -20.46
N LYS A 18 -8.09 4.44 -19.97
CA LYS A 18 -9.47 3.98 -19.74
C LYS A 18 -9.89 3.99 -18.28
N MET A 19 -8.94 3.78 -17.36
CA MET A 19 -9.22 3.66 -15.93
C MET A 19 -8.67 4.87 -15.16
N ASP A 20 -7.55 4.72 -14.47
CA ASP A 20 -6.89 5.73 -13.64
C ASP A 20 -6.59 7.06 -14.37
N LYS A 21 -6.56 7.05 -15.71
CA LYS A 21 -6.22 8.20 -16.56
C LYS A 21 -4.88 8.82 -16.15
N ARG A 22 -3.87 7.96 -16.04
CA ARG A 22 -2.53 8.32 -15.54
C ARG A 22 -1.81 9.39 -16.39
N GLY A 23 -2.20 9.53 -17.66
CA GLY A 23 -1.82 10.68 -18.50
C GLY A 23 -0.44 10.60 -19.15
N PHE A 24 0.17 9.41 -19.19
CA PHE A 24 1.40 9.17 -19.95
C PHE A 24 1.09 8.99 -21.44
N LYS A 25 2.05 9.22 -22.33
CA LYS A 25 1.85 9.03 -23.78
C LYS A 25 1.85 7.56 -24.17
N SER A 26 2.53 6.71 -23.40
CA SER A 26 2.56 5.26 -23.61
C SER A 26 2.81 4.50 -22.30
N CYS A 27 2.63 3.18 -22.35
CA CYS A 27 2.89 2.31 -21.22
C CYS A 27 4.38 2.28 -20.86
N GLU A 28 5.26 2.36 -21.86
CA GLU A 28 6.71 2.43 -21.69
C GLU A 28 7.12 3.70 -20.94
N GLU A 29 6.61 4.87 -21.35
CA GLU A 29 6.89 6.14 -20.66
C GLU A 29 6.41 6.11 -19.21
N MET A 30 5.23 5.52 -18.95
CA MET A 30 4.72 5.31 -17.59
C MET A 30 5.68 4.45 -16.76
N ASN A 31 6.08 3.29 -17.29
CA ASN A 31 6.97 2.37 -16.58
C ASN A 31 8.33 3.02 -16.27
N GLU A 32 8.93 3.73 -17.24
CA GLU A 32 10.19 4.44 -17.07
C GLU A 32 10.09 5.57 -16.03
N TYR A 33 9.01 6.36 -16.08
CA TYR A 33 8.74 7.41 -15.11
C TYR A 33 8.65 6.85 -13.69
N MET A 34 7.85 5.80 -13.51
CA MET A 34 7.63 5.17 -12.21
C MET A 34 8.92 4.54 -11.65
N ILE A 35 9.71 3.84 -12.49
CA ILE A 35 11.01 3.28 -12.08
C ILE A 35 11.95 4.40 -11.62
N ARG A 36 11.99 5.54 -12.33
CA ARG A 36 12.79 6.69 -11.94
C ARG A 36 12.36 7.25 -10.58
N LYS A 37 11.06 7.55 -10.39
CA LYS A 37 10.53 8.08 -9.12
C LYS A 37 10.81 7.15 -7.94
N TRP A 38 10.64 5.85 -8.17
CA TRP A 38 11.00 4.83 -7.19
C TRP A 38 12.49 4.88 -6.84
N ASN A 39 13.36 4.81 -7.85
CA ASN A 39 14.80 4.67 -7.67
C ASN A 39 15.51 5.95 -7.23
N ASP A 40 14.89 7.11 -7.40
CA ASP A 40 15.36 8.40 -6.88
C ASP A 40 15.12 8.50 -5.36
N LYS A 41 14.06 7.85 -4.85
CA LYS A 41 13.71 7.86 -3.42
C LYS A 41 14.34 6.72 -2.63
N VAL A 42 14.36 5.52 -3.20
CA VAL A 42 14.68 4.28 -2.49
C VAL A 42 16.13 3.87 -2.73
N THR A 43 16.86 3.51 -1.66
CA THR A 43 18.19 2.90 -1.77
C THR A 43 18.11 1.37 -1.69
N ARG A 44 19.17 0.65 -2.06
CA ARG A 44 19.20 -0.82 -1.95
C ARG A 44 19.13 -1.34 -0.51
N ALA A 45 19.43 -0.50 0.48
CA ALA A 45 19.38 -0.87 1.89
C ALA A 45 17.97 -0.72 2.50
N ASP A 46 17.09 0.04 1.85
CA ASP A 46 15.73 0.28 2.31
C ASP A 46 14.82 -0.92 2.04
N THR A 47 13.72 -1.02 2.79
CA THR A 47 12.65 -2.00 2.56
C THR A 47 11.47 -1.31 1.89
N VAL A 48 10.88 -1.94 0.89
CA VAL A 48 9.64 -1.45 0.26
C VAL A 48 8.57 -2.53 0.34
N VAL A 49 7.47 -2.19 1.01
CA VAL A 49 6.27 -3.01 1.09
C VAL A 49 5.31 -2.58 0.00
N ILE A 50 5.14 -3.45 -1.00
CA ILE A 50 4.21 -3.28 -2.10
C ILE A 50 2.86 -3.87 -1.68
N LEU A 51 1.83 -3.04 -1.64
CA LEU A 51 0.48 -3.39 -1.18
C LEU A 51 -0.39 -3.88 -2.34
N GLY A 52 0.14 -4.82 -3.11
CA GLY A 52 -0.52 -5.50 -4.21
C GLY A 52 -0.50 -4.77 -5.55
N ASP A 53 -0.86 -5.53 -6.56
CA ASP A 53 -1.04 -5.13 -7.95
C ASP A 53 0.20 -4.41 -8.51
N LEU A 54 1.35 -5.06 -8.38
CA LEU A 54 2.64 -4.53 -8.84
C LEU A 54 2.71 -4.49 -10.37
N SER A 55 2.36 -5.58 -11.03
CA SER A 55 2.67 -5.80 -12.45
C SER A 55 1.57 -6.59 -13.16
N LEU A 56 1.26 -6.19 -14.39
CA LEU A 56 0.45 -6.96 -15.34
C LEU A 56 1.30 -7.51 -16.51
N GLY A 57 2.62 -7.41 -16.40
CA GLY A 57 3.56 -7.92 -17.40
C GLY A 57 3.60 -9.45 -17.42
N LYS A 58 4.27 -9.99 -18.43
CA LYS A 58 4.68 -11.39 -18.42
C LYS A 58 5.74 -11.62 -17.36
N VAL A 59 5.92 -12.87 -16.95
CA VAL A 59 6.87 -13.26 -15.89
C VAL A 59 8.29 -12.74 -16.16
N ASP A 60 8.78 -12.85 -17.40
CA ASP A 60 10.11 -12.33 -17.77
C ASP A 60 10.20 -10.80 -17.64
N GLU A 61 9.18 -10.07 -18.09
CA GLU A 61 9.11 -8.61 -17.97
C GLU A 61 9.04 -8.18 -16.50
N THR A 62 8.28 -8.91 -15.69
CA THR A 62 8.18 -8.65 -14.26
C THR A 62 9.50 -8.99 -13.55
N ASN A 63 10.19 -10.08 -13.91
CA ASN A 63 11.51 -10.42 -13.37
C ASN A 63 12.55 -9.33 -13.68
N GLU A 64 12.57 -8.82 -14.92
CA GLU A 64 13.43 -7.70 -15.28
C GLU A 64 13.09 -6.42 -14.49
N LEU A 65 11.80 -6.13 -14.33
CA LEU A 65 11.32 -4.99 -13.56
C LEU A 65 11.78 -5.06 -12.11
N VAL A 66 11.50 -6.15 -11.39
CA VAL A 66 11.83 -6.25 -9.96
C VAL A 66 13.34 -6.19 -9.70
N ASN A 67 14.16 -6.61 -10.67
CA ASN A 67 15.60 -6.47 -10.63
C ASN A 67 16.09 -5.02 -10.85
N LYS A 68 15.32 -4.18 -11.56
CA LYS A 68 15.60 -2.75 -11.75
C LYS A 68 15.15 -1.89 -10.55
N LEU A 69 14.14 -2.31 -9.80
CA LEU A 69 13.65 -1.57 -8.63
C LEU A 69 14.65 -1.67 -7.46
N LYS A 70 15.03 -0.54 -6.87
CA LYS A 70 15.88 -0.50 -5.66
C LYS A 70 15.07 -0.91 -4.42
N GLY A 71 15.78 -1.49 -3.46
CA GLY A 71 15.26 -1.84 -2.13
C GLY A 71 15.10 -3.34 -1.93
N LYS A 72 14.96 -3.75 -0.68
CA LYS A 72 14.52 -5.08 -0.26
C LYS A 72 13.01 -5.12 -0.44
N LEU A 73 12.55 -5.89 -1.44
CA LEU A 73 11.16 -5.86 -1.85
C LEU A 73 10.35 -6.84 -1.01
N CYS A 74 9.15 -6.42 -0.65
CA CYS A 74 8.19 -7.22 0.07
C CYS A 74 6.85 -7.05 -0.63
N LEU A 75 6.11 -8.13 -0.83
CA LEU A 75 4.83 -8.07 -1.55
C LEU A 75 3.70 -8.56 -0.65
N ILE A 76 2.68 -7.72 -0.51
CA ILE A 76 1.33 -8.19 -0.22
C ILE A 76 0.66 -8.45 -1.57
N THR A 77 0.19 -9.65 -1.85
CA THR A 77 -0.37 -9.99 -3.17
C THR A 77 -1.74 -9.36 -3.40
N GLY A 78 -1.91 -8.68 -4.52
CA GLY A 78 -3.20 -8.25 -5.07
C GLY A 78 -3.75 -9.23 -6.10
N ASN A 79 -4.96 -8.96 -6.61
CA ASN A 79 -5.61 -9.85 -7.58
C ASN A 79 -4.95 -9.89 -8.96
N HIS A 80 -4.11 -8.91 -9.29
CA HIS A 80 -3.37 -8.86 -10.55
C HIS A 80 -1.98 -9.49 -10.47
N ASP A 81 -1.47 -9.82 -9.28
CA ASP A 81 -0.13 -10.40 -9.08
C ASP A 81 -0.05 -11.90 -9.43
N LYS A 82 -0.68 -12.32 -10.52
CA LYS A 82 -0.74 -13.74 -10.94
C LYS A 82 0.62 -14.32 -11.32
N TYR A 83 1.56 -13.47 -11.75
CA TYR A 83 2.93 -13.84 -12.09
C TYR A 83 3.64 -14.54 -10.92
N VAL A 84 3.26 -14.25 -9.67
CA VAL A 84 3.81 -14.85 -8.44
C VAL A 84 3.65 -16.38 -8.41
N ASN A 85 2.64 -16.92 -9.10
CA ASN A 85 2.36 -18.35 -9.16
C ASN A 85 3.14 -19.07 -10.27
N SER A 86 3.87 -18.33 -11.11
CA SER A 86 4.72 -18.94 -12.13
C SER A 86 5.95 -19.59 -11.49
N PRO A 87 6.36 -20.80 -11.92
CA PRO A 87 7.61 -21.39 -11.48
C PRO A 87 8.84 -20.59 -11.92
N ASP A 88 8.73 -19.80 -12.99
CA ASP A 88 9.82 -19.01 -13.55
C ASP A 88 9.95 -17.61 -12.91
N PHE A 89 9.07 -17.28 -11.96
CA PHE A 89 9.14 -16.00 -11.27
C PHE A 89 10.25 -16.00 -10.21
N ASP A 90 11.11 -14.98 -10.24
CA ASP A 90 12.22 -14.80 -9.30
C ASP A 90 11.72 -14.34 -7.94
N ARG A 91 11.24 -15.30 -7.15
CA ARG A 91 10.74 -15.08 -5.78
C ARG A 91 11.83 -14.64 -4.82
N ASP A 92 13.09 -14.98 -5.09
CA ASP A 92 14.23 -14.65 -4.22
C ASP A 92 14.53 -13.15 -4.20
N ARG A 93 14.00 -12.41 -5.18
CA ARG A 93 14.04 -10.95 -5.17
C ARG A 93 13.23 -10.34 -4.03
N PHE A 94 12.30 -11.09 -3.42
CA PHE A 94 11.43 -10.63 -2.34
C PHE A 94 11.84 -11.25 -1.00
N GLU A 95 11.94 -10.42 0.04
CA GLU A 95 12.14 -10.89 1.42
C GLU A 95 10.95 -11.73 1.90
N TRP A 96 9.75 -11.39 1.42
CA TRP A 96 8.53 -12.15 1.64
C TRP A 96 7.43 -11.77 0.65
N ILE A 97 6.50 -12.70 0.46
CA ILE A 97 5.29 -12.56 -0.35
C ILE A 97 4.13 -13.15 0.46
N ASP A 98 3.21 -12.31 0.93
CA ASP A 98 2.09 -12.69 1.81
C ASP A 98 0.76 -12.13 1.27
N ASN A 99 -0.39 -12.62 1.77
CA ASN A 99 -1.70 -12.01 1.49
C ASN A 99 -2.10 -10.94 2.51
N TYR A 100 -1.54 -11.03 3.72
CA TYR A 100 -1.81 -10.17 4.86
C TYR A 100 -0.61 -10.25 5.80
N ARG A 101 -0.11 -9.11 6.28
CA ARG A 101 1.00 -9.09 7.23
C ARG A 101 0.85 -7.96 8.23
N VAL A 102 1.28 -8.21 9.47
CA VAL A 102 1.42 -7.17 10.49
C VAL A 102 2.89 -6.95 10.76
N ILE A 103 3.36 -5.71 10.61
CA ILE A 103 4.75 -5.34 10.90
C ILE A 103 4.83 -4.22 11.93
N THR A 104 6.01 -4.02 12.50
CA THR A 104 6.29 -2.89 13.38
C THR A 104 7.16 -1.88 12.64
N ASP A 105 6.69 -0.65 12.53
CA ASP A 105 7.42 0.47 11.92
C ASP A 105 7.35 1.67 12.84
N SER A 106 8.50 2.22 13.23
CA SER A 106 8.57 3.43 14.06
C SER A 106 7.72 3.29 15.34
N GLN A 107 7.83 2.11 15.97
CA GLN A 107 7.06 1.64 17.13
C GLN A 107 5.52 1.54 16.91
N LYS A 108 5.00 1.83 15.72
CA LYS A 108 3.60 1.64 15.35
C LYS A 108 3.39 0.24 14.80
N LYS A 109 2.20 -0.32 15.00
CA LYS A 109 1.75 -1.53 14.34
C LYS A 109 1.18 -1.15 12.97
N VAL A 110 1.63 -1.81 11.92
CA VAL A 110 1.16 -1.58 10.54
C VAL A 110 0.54 -2.88 10.04
N VAL A 111 -0.76 -2.84 9.78
CA VAL A 111 -1.52 -3.91 9.14
C VAL A 111 -1.46 -3.68 7.63
N CYS A 112 -0.85 -4.59 6.90
CA CYS A 112 -0.70 -4.54 5.45
C CYS A 112 -1.61 -5.56 4.80
N CYS A 113 -2.55 -5.11 3.97
CA CYS A 113 -3.39 -5.95 3.13
C CYS A 113 -3.70 -5.20 1.84
N HIS A 114 -3.75 -5.87 0.69
CA HIS A 114 -4.14 -5.20 -0.55
C HIS A 114 -5.58 -4.68 -0.46
N TYR A 115 -6.49 -5.49 0.10
CA TYR A 115 -7.89 -5.12 0.31
C TYR A 115 -8.08 -4.31 1.60
N PRO A 116 -8.89 -3.23 1.57
CA PRO A 116 -9.27 -2.52 2.79
C PRO A 116 -10.13 -3.41 3.69
N ILE A 117 -9.76 -3.51 4.98
CA ILE A 117 -10.52 -4.23 6.00
C ILE A 117 -10.92 -3.21 7.08
N PRO A 118 -12.20 -2.77 7.15
CA PRO A 118 -12.63 -1.74 8.09
C PRO A 118 -12.42 -2.07 9.57
N PHE A 119 -12.31 -3.35 9.92
CA PHE A 119 -12.11 -3.82 11.28
C PHE A 119 -10.86 -4.69 11.37
N TYR A 120 -9.81 -4.16 12.01
CA TYR A 120 -8.49 -4.78 12.00
C TYR A 120 -7.85 -4.83 13.39
N ASP A 121 -6.86 -5.72 13.54
CA ASP A 121 -6.19 -5.97 14.82
C ASP A 121 -5.54 -4.69 15.38
N GLY A 122 -5.94 -4.31 16.59
CA GLY A 122 -5.38 -3.16 17.30
C GLY A 122 -5.95 -1.80 16.89
N GLN A 123 -7.05 -1.74 16.14
CA GLN A 123 -7.71 -0.50 15.69
C GLN A 123 -8.08 0.47 16.82
N TYR A 124 -8.41 -0.06 18.02
CA TYR A 124 -8.78 0.73 19.20
C TYR A 124 -7.58 1.27 20.00
N ARG A 125 -6.36 0.83 19.70
CA ARG A 125 -5.19 1.09 20.54
C ARG A 125 -4.64 2.50 20.29
N LYS A 126 -4.53 3.28 21.36
CA LYS A 126 -3.81 4.55 21.42
C LYS A 126 -2.53 4.41 22.24
N ARG A 127 -1.58 5.30 22.03
CA ARG A 127 -0.40 5.51 22.89
C ARG A 127 -0.78 6.36 24.10
N HIS A 128 0.13 6.46 25.06
CA HIS A 128 -0.06 7.31 26.25
C HIS A 128 -0.30 8.79 25.90
N ASN A 129 0.28 9.29 24.81
CA ASN A 129 0.07 10.65 24.32
C ASN A 129 -1.21 10.81 23.46
N GLY A 130 -2.07 9.79 23.37
CA GLY A 130 -3.30 9.80 22.59
C GLY A 130 -3.12 9.40 21.12
N ASP A 131 -1.89 9.36 20.59
CA ASP A 131 -1.64 9.01 19.19
C ASP A 131 -2.10 7.60 18.86
N PRO A 132 -2.59 7.36 17.63
CA PRO A 132 -2.89 6.01 17.21
C PRO A 132 -1.67 5.09 17.22
N LYS A 133 -1.86 3.87 17.72
CA LYS A 133 -0.82 2.85 17.76
C LYS A 133 -0.79 1.97 16.52
N THR A 134 -1.90 1.91 15.78
CA THR A 134 -2.11 0.98 14.67
C THR A 134 -2.60 1.72 13.43
N TYR A 135 -2.04 1.37 12.28
CA TYR A 135 -2.45 1.84 10.96
C TYR A 135 -2.72 0.64 10.05
N MET A 136 -3.76 0.72 9.23
CA MET A 136 -4.00 -0.24 8.16
C MET A 136 -3.66 0.41 6.81
N LEU A 137 -2.69 -0.16 6.10
CA LEU A 137 -2.29 0.29 4.78
C LEU A 137 -2.86 -0.67 3.72
N TYR A 138 -3.45 -0.09 2.68
CA TYR A 138 -4.12 -0.83 1.62
C TYR A 138 -3.99 -0.17 0.24
N GLY A 139 -4.47 -0.85 -0.80
CA GLY A 139 -4.54 -0.37 -2.19
C GLY A 139 -5.90 -0.69 -2.80
N HIS A 140 -5.91 -1.33 -3.96
CA HIS A 140 -7.06 -1.96 -4.63
C HIS A 140 -8.14 -1.01 -5.17
N VAL A 141 -8.60 -0.05 -4.35
CA VAL A 141 -9.77 0.78 -4.66
C VAL A 141 -9.43 2.05 -5.46
N HIS A 142 -8.13 2.37 -5.60
CA HIS A 142 -7.62 3.53 -6.34
C HIS A 142 -8.36 4.83 -5.94
N ASP A 143 -8.67 5.71 -6.90
CA ASP A 143 -9.58 6.85 -6.74
C ASP A 143 -10.98 6.56 -7.34
N THR A 144 -11.48 5.34 -7.14
CA THR A 144 -12.82 4.93 -7.61
C THR A 144 -13.92 5.27 -6.62
N ARG A 145 -15.17 4.92 -6.95
CA ARG A 145 -16.32 5.00 -6.04
C ARG A 145 -16.12 4.22 -4.75
N ASP A 146 -15.35 3.14 -4.78
CA ASP A 146 -15.14 2.26 -3.62
C ASP A 146 -14.28 2.97 -2.58
N GLU A 147 -13.31 3.79 -3.00
CA GLU A 147 -12.54 4.67 -2.12
C GLU A 147 -13.41 5.77 -1.49
N VAL A 148 -14.35 6.34 -2.26
CA VAL A 148 -15.31 7.31 -1.71
C VAL A 148 -16.18 6.67 -0.63
N LEU A 149 -16.64 5.44 -0.84
CA LEU A 149 -17.39 4.68 0.16
C LEU A 149 -16.51 4.32 1.37
N MET A 150 -15.26 3.91 1.14
CA MET A 150 -14.32 3.57 2.21
C MET A 150 -14.05 4.77 3.12
N LYS A 151 -13.85 5.97 2.54
CA LYS A 151 -13.72 7.21 3.33
C LYS A 151 -14.94 7.47 4.22
N LYS A 152 -16.16 7.26 3.71
CA LYS A 152 -17.40 7.40 4.51
C LYS A 152 -17.50 6.34 5.62
N ILE A 153 -17.06 5.11 5.35
CA ILE A 153 -17.00 4.04 6.36
C ILE A 153 -16.01 4.41 7.47
N ILE A 154 -14.81 4.90 7.10
CA ILE A 154 -13.80 5.36 8.05
C ILE A 154 -14.33 6.49 8.93
N GLU A 155 -14.99 7.49 8.33
CA GLU A 155 -15.61 8.61 9.05
C GLU A 155 -16.73 8.14 10.00
N MET A 156 -17.59 7.24 9.53
CA MET A 156 -18.66 6.65 10.35
C MET A 156 -18.09 5.90 11.55
N ILE A 157 -17.09 5.03 11.35
CA ILE A 157 -16.44 4.30 12.44
C ILE A 157 -15.75 5.27 13.41
N GLY A 158 -15.02 6.26 12.87
CA GLY A 158 -14.26 7.23 13.64
C GLY A 158 -15.11 8.22 14.44
N SER A 159 -16.35 8.44 14.04
CA SER A 159 -17.30 9.30 14.74
C SER A 159 -18.23 8.54 15.70
N THR A 160 -18.25 7.20 15.63
CA THR A 160 -19.10 6.39 16.49
C THR A 160 -18.56 6.37 17.92
N PRO A 161 -19.33 6.86 18.91
CA PRO A 161 -18.91 6.82 20.31
C PRO A 161 -18.98 5.39 20.86
N TYR A 162 -18.09 5.08 21.78
CA TYR A 162 -18.14 3.86 22.58
C TYR A 162 -17.54 4.09 23.97
N TYR A 163 -17.83 3.18 24.89
CA TYR A 163 -17.21 3.15 26.21
C TYR A 163 -16.13 2.06 26.23
N PRO A 164 -14.83 2.42 26.31
CA PRO A 164 -13.78 1.43 26.49
C PRO A 164 -14.02 0.57 27.72
N ILE A 165 -13.63 -0.71 27.64
CA ILE A 165 -13.76 -1.65 28.75
C ILE A 165 -13.00 -1.08 29.96
N GLY A 166 -13.71 -0.84 31.06
CA GLY A 166 -13.15 -0.28 32.30
C GLY A 166 -13.02 1.25 32.33
N SER A 167 -13.63 1.97 31.38
CA SER A 167 -13.67 3.44 31.35
C SER A 167 -15.09 3.95 31.61
N GLU A 168 -15.22 4.98 32.45
CA GLU A 168 -16.46 5.75 32.62
C GLU A 168 -16.59 6.86 31.56
N HIS A 169 -15.53 7.11 30.79
CA HIS A 169 -15.50 8.11 29.74
C HIS A 169 -15.73 7.50 28.37
N GLU A 170 -16.53 8.20 27.58
CA GLU A 170 -16.73 7.92 26.16
C GLU A 170 -15.43 8.16 25.36
N SER A 171 -15.22 7.37 24.31
CA SER A 171 -14.13 7.54 23.34
C SER A 171 -14.64 7.23 21.93
N THR A 172 -13.83 7.58 20.93
CA THR A 172 -14.00 7.17 19.54
C THR A 172 -12.88 6.23 19.08
N ILE A 173 -13.15 5.50 17.99
CA ILE A 173 -12.22 4.55 17.38
C ILE A 173 -11.29 5.30 16.43
N PRO A 174 -9.96 5.23 16.58
CA PRO A 174 -9.05 5.94 15.67
C PRO A 174 -9.22 5.62 14.17
N CYS A 175 -9.50 4.36 13.83
CA CYS A 175 -9.79 3.90 12.47
C CYS A 175 -8.81 4.42 11.38
N ASN A 176 -7.51 4.41 11.64
CA ASN A 176 -6.51 4.92 10.70
C ASN A 176 -6.27 3.92 9.57
N MET A 177 -6.98 4.11 8.47
CA MET A 177 -6.78 3.37 7.23
C MET A 177 -6.23 4.31 6.17
N ILE A 178 -5.18 3.90 5.47
CA ILE A 178 -4.52 4.71 4.45
C ILE A 178 -4.43 3.92 3.15
N ASN A 179 -5.05 4.47 2.11
CA ASN A 179 -4.90 3.99 0.75
C ASN A 179 -3.56 4.51 0.19
N CYS A 180 -2.62 3.60 -0.05
CA CYS A 180 -1.29 3.87 -0.57
C CYS A 180 -1.22 3.86 -2.11
N PHE A 181 -2.34 4.17 -2.78
CA PHE A 181 -2.46 4.26 -4.24
C PHE A 181 -1.34 5.11 -4.85
N CYS A 182 -0.59 4.54 -5.79
CA CYS A 182 0.65 5.14 -6.28
C CYS A 182 0.48 6.56 -6.84
N MET A 183 -0.64 6.89 -7.49
CA MET A 183 -0.87 8.23 -8.05
C MET A 183 -0.88 9.33 -6.98
N ARG A 184 -1.35 9.04 -5.76
CA ARG A 184 -1.39 10.02 -4.66
C ARG A 184 0.00 10.43 -4.20
N SER A 185 0.96 9.52 -4.34
CA SER A 185 2.37 9.75 -3.99
C SER A 185 3.22 10.20 -5.17
N ASP A 186 2.61 10.52 -6.33
CA ASP A 186 3.33 10.73 -7.59
C ASP A 186 4.34 9.58 -7.84
N TYR A 187 3.83 8.35 -7.68
CA TYR A 187 4.51 7.08 -7.91
C TYR A 187 5.79 6.88 -7.09
N THR A 188 5.96 7.65 -6.02
CA THR A 188 7.13 7.61 -5.15
C THR A 188 6.81 6.80 -3.90
N PRO A 189 7.54 5.73 -3.57
CA PRO A 189 7.34 5.01 -2.31
C PRO A 189 7.50 5.95 -1.11
N LEU A 190 6.52 6.00 -0.22
CA LEU A 190 6.51 6.90 0.94
C LEU A 190 6.65 6.12 2.25
N THR A 191 7.32 6.71 3.22
CA THR A 191 7.35 6.19 4.60
C THR A 191 5.97 6.28 5.23
N LEU A 192 5.73 5.51 6.30
CA LEU A 192 4.48 5.61 7.05
C LEU A 192 4.19 7.06 7.51
N SER A 193 5.22 7.78 7.96
CA SER A 193 5.09 9.17 8.41
C SER A 193 4.75 10.15 7.28
N GLU A 194 5.17 9.87 6.04
CA GLU A 194 4.80 10.66 4.87
C GLU A 194 3.36 10.35 4.45
N TRP A 195 2.96 9.07 4.44
CA TRP A 195 1.58 8.67 4.16
C TRP A 195 0.56 9.23 5.16
N ILE A 196 0.92 9.33 6.44
CA ILE A 196 0.04 9.93 7.47
C ILE A 196 -0.20 11.44 7.22
N LYS A 197 0.71 12.12 6.53
CA LYS A 197 0.66 13.59 6.33
C LYS A 197 0.00 14.01 5.02
N LEU A 198 -0.22 13.07 4.10
CA LEU A 198 -0.75 13.31 2.77
C LEU A 198 -2.27 13.53 2.81
#